data_AF-J5DXY6-F1
#
_entry.id   AF-J5DXY6-F1
#
_cell.length_a   1.000
_cell.length_b   1.000
_cell.length_c   1.000
_cell.angle_alpha   90.00
_cell.angle_beta   90.00
_cell.angle_gamma   90.00
#
_symmetry.space_group_name_H-M   'P 1'
#
loop_
_entity.id
_entity.type
_entity.pdbx_description
1 polymer ?
#
loop_
_entity_poly.entity_id
_entity_poly.type
_entity_poly.pdbx_seq_one_letter_code
_entity_poly.pdbx_strand_id
1 'polypeptide(L)' 'MTVTGPQLGRPVGADAEQTRARIIAAAMRCVAETGRTRATIRE' A
#
# COMPACT_ATOMS: atom_id res chain seq x y z
N MET A 1 -16.85 14.45 -19.74
CA MET A 1 -16.53 13.78 -18.46
C MET A 1 -15.90 12.44 -18.78
N THR A 2 -14.62 12.24 -18.48
CA THR A 2 -13.95 10.94 -18.67
C THR A 2 -14.27 10.03 -17.49
N VAL A 3 -15.12 9.04 -17.72
CA VAL A 3 -15.38 7.98 -16.73
C VAL A 3 -14.19 7.02 -16.81
N THR A 4 -13.32 7.03 -15.82
CA THR A 4 -12.26 6.02 -15.68
C THR A 4 -12.94 4.68 -15.42
N GLY A 5 -12.94 3.80 -16.43
CA GLY A 5 -13.41 2.42 -16.28
C GLY A 5 -12.56 1.66 -15.24
N PRO A 6 -13.06 0.53 -14.71
CA PRO A 6 -12.33 -0.28 -13.75
C PRO A 6 -10.93 -0.60 -14.28
N GLN A 7 -9.89 -0.22 -13.53
CA GLN A 7 -8.51 -0.51 -13.90
C GLN A 7 -8.29 -2.02 -13.93
N LEU A 8 -7.88 -2.55 -15.08
CA LEU A 8 -7.56 -3.96 -15.25
C LEU A 8 -6.52 -4.38 -14.19
N GLY A 9 -6.82 -5.45 -13.46
CA GLY A 9 -5.99 -5.96 -12.37
C GLY A 9 -6.34 -5.41 -10.97
N ARG A 10 -7.20 -4.39 -10.87
CA ARG A 10 -7.76 -3.94 -9.58
C ARG A 10 -8.96 -4.84 -9.23
N PRO A 11 -8.98 -5.47 -8.04
CA PRO A 11 -10.17 -6.19 -7.59
C PRO A 11 -11.37 -5.25 -7.50
N VAL A 12 -12.55 -5.73 -7.89
CA VAL A 12 -13.81 -4.96 -7.73
C VAL A 12 -14.00 -4.61 -6.25
N GLY A 13 -14.33 -3.36 -5.96
CA GLY A 13 -14.51 -2.87 -4.58
C GLY A 13 -13.22 -2.59 -3.80
N ALA A 14 -12.03 -2.77 -4.39
CA ALA A 14 -10.78 -2.47 -3.70
C ALA A 14 -10.49 -0.96 -3.67
N ASP A 15 -10.47 -0.36 -2.48
CA ASP A 15 -10.14 1.05 -2.26
C ASP A 15 -8.62 1.30 -2.25
N ALA A 16 -8.15 2.16 -3.16
CA ALA A 16 -6.72 2.43 -3.35
C ALA A 16 -6.11 3.16 -2.17
N GLU A 17 -6.84 4.07 -1.55
CA GLU A 17 -6.35 4.89 -0.45
C GLU A 17 -6.26 4.05 0.84
N GLN A 18 -7.26 3.20 1.09
CA GLN A 18 -7.21 2.23 2.19
C GLN A 18 -6.04 1.26 2.03
N THR A 19 -5.80 0.79 0.80
CA THR A 19 -4.65 -0.08 0.50
C THR A 19 -3.33 0.65 0.82
N ARG A 20 -3.21 1.90 0.35
CA ARG A 20 -2.04 2.74 0.57
C ARG A 20 -1.79 3.01 2.05
N ALA A 21 -2.84 3.35 2.81
CA ALA A 21 -2.75 3.60 4.24
C ALA A 21 -2.22 2.38 5.00
N ARG A 22 -2.70 1.17 4.65
CA ARG A 22 -2.22 -0.07 5.26
C ARG A 22 -0.74 -0.35 4.96
N ILE A 23 -0.31 -0.12 3.73
CA ILE A 23 1.11 -0.30 3.34
C ILE A 23 2.01 0.68 4.11
N ILE A 24 1.63 1.96 4.19
CA ILE A 24 2.40 2.96 4.90
C ILE A 24 2.49 2.63 6.39
N ALA A 25 1.37 2.25 7.02
CA ALA A 25 1.35 1.88 8.43
C ALA A 25 2.26 0.67 8.72
N ALA A 26 2.21 -0.36 7.88
CA ALA A 26 3.09 -1.54 8.00
C ALA A 26 4.57 -1.15 7.81
N ALA A 27 4.89 -0.35 6.80
CA ALA A 27 6.25 0.11 6.54
C ALA A 27 6.80 0.94 7.71
N MET A 28 6.01 1.86 8.26
CA MET A 28 6.42 2.67 9.41
C MET A 28 6.68 1.79 10.64
N ARG A 29 5.87 0.74 10.86
CA ARG A 29 6.09 -0.22 11.93
C ARG A 29 7.38 -1.02 11.73
N CYS A 30 7.60 -1.60 10.55
CA CYS A 30 8.83 -2.32 10.21
C CYS A 30 10.08 -1.44 10.41
N VAL A 31 10.03 -0.18 9.96
CA VAL A 31 11.11 0.78 10.17
C VAL A 31 11.33 1.09 11.65
N ALA A 32 10.27 1.16 12.45
CA ALA A 32 10.38 1.39 13.90
C ALA A 32 10.99 0.18 14.64
N GLU A 33 10.69 -1.04 14.19
CA GLU A 33 11.18 -2.27 14.82
C GLU A 33 12.64 -2.60 14.42
N THR A 34 12.96 -2.49 13.14
CA THR A 34 14.23 -2.99 12.58
C THR A 34 15.22 -1.87 12.26
N GLY A 35 14.74 -0.62 12.19
CA GLY A 35 15.50 0.53 11.72
C GLY A 35 15.52 0.64 10.19
N ARG A 36 15.59 1.88 9.68
CA ARG A 36 15.44 2.17 8.24
C ARG A 36 16.46 1.45 7.34
N THR A 37 17.70 1.27 7.78
CA THR A 37 18.75 0.61 6.98
C THR A 37 18.52 -0.90 6.85
N ARG A 38 17.83 -1.53 7.79
CA ARG A 38 17.60 -2.98 7.82
C ARG A 38 16.20 -3.38 7.32
N ALA A 39 15.22 -2.48 7.40
CA ALA A 39 13.87 -2.73 6.88
C ALA A 39 13.91 -3.00 5.37
N THR A 40 13.21 -4.05 4.91
CA THR A 40 13.12 -4.40 3.48
C THR A 40 11.65 -4.43 3.02
N ILE A 41 11.43 -4.35 1.71
CA ILE A 41 10.09 -4.26 1.12
C ILE A 41 9.27 -5.57 1.27
N ARG A 42 9.93 -6.70 1.54
CA ARG A 42 9.26 -8.02 1.64
C ARG A 42 8.88 -8.43 3.06
N GLU A 43 9.31 -7.67 4.06
CA GLU A 43 8.95 -7.87 5.47
C GLU A 43 7.53 -7.33 5.74
#